data_AF-A0A2X1N984-F1
#
_entry.id   AF-A0A2X1N984-F1
#
_cell.length_a   1.000
_cell.length_b   1.000
_cell.length_c   1.000
_cell.angle_alpha   90.00
_cell.angle_beta   90.00
_cell.angle_gamma   90.00
#
_symmetry.space_group_name_H-M   'P 1'
#
loop_
_entity.id
_entity.type
_entity.pdbx_description
1 polymer ?
#
loop_
_entity_poly.entity_id
_entity_poly.type
_entity_poly.pdbx_seq_one_letter_code
_entity_poly.pdbx_strand_id
1 'polypeptide(L)' 'MILFVGFLLMEIVMPQISRTALVPYSAEQMYQLVNDVQSYPQFLPGCTGSRILESTPGQMTAAVDVSKAGISKTLLPATS' A
#
# COMPACT_ATOMS: atom_id res chain seq x y z
N MET A 1 20.13 36.62 4.43
CA MET A 1 20.67 35.32 4.87
C MET A 1 19.82 34.70 5.99
N ILE A 2 18.48 34.76 5.86
CA ILE A 2 17.52 34.11 6.81
C ILE A 2 16.43 33.38 6.00
N LEU A 3 16.17 33.80 4.75
CA LEU A 3 15.19 33.18 3.86
C LEU A 3 15.63 31.83 3.24
N PHE A 4 16.93 31.49 3.28
CA PHE A 4 17.47 30.26 2.69
C PHE A 4 17.35 29.03 3.61
N VAL A 5 17.15 29.24 4.92
CA VAL A 5 17.09 28.15 5.91
C VAL A 5 15.68 27.53 5.97
N GLY A 6 14.63 28.28 5.64
CA GLY A 6 13.25 27.78 5.67
C GLY A 6 12.87 26.84 4.50
N PHE A 7 13.56 26.94 3.36
CA PHE A 7 13.28 26.11 2.19
C PHE A 7 13.92 24.71 2.28
N LEU A 8 14.98 24.56 3.07
CA LEU A 8 15.72 23.30 3.23
C LEU A 8 15.12 22.37 4.31
N LEU A 9 14.14 22.86 5.10
CA LEU A 9 13.47 22.12 6.17
C LEU A 9 12.05 21.68 5.77
N MET A 10 11.81 21.46 4.47
CA MET A 10 10.65 20.70 4.01
C MET A 10 10.96 19.21 4.24
N GLU A 11 10.86 18.77 5.49
CA GLU A 11 10.84 17.37 5.89
C GLU A 11 10.02 16.56 4.86
N ILE A 12 10.58 15.46 4.36
CA ILE A 12 9.87 14.53 3.47
C ILE A 12 8.77 13.86 4.31
N VAL A 13 7.64 14.54 4.48
CA VAL A 13 6.47 14.03 5.21
C VAL A 13 5.83 12.97 4.33
N MET A 14 5.86 11.72 4.77
CA MET A 14 5.05 10.66 4.17
C MET A 14 3.57 11.02 4.37
N PRO A 15 2.79 11.24 3.29
CA PRO A 15 1.39 11.57 3.43
C PRO A 15 0.63 10.38 4.03
N GLN A 16 0.06 10.58 5.22
CA GLN A 16 -0.78 9.57 5.86
C GLN A 16 -2.22 9.73 5.40
N ILE A 17 -2.80 8.67 4.82
CA ILE A 17 -4.19 8.65 4.39
C ILE A 17 -4.93 7.62 5.25
N SER A 18 -5.95 8.08 5.98
CA SER A 18 -6.87 7.22 6.71
C SER A 18 -8.29 7.47 6.20
N ARG A 19 -9.00 6.40 5.85
CA ARG A 19 -10.41 6.45 5.44
C ARG A 19 -11.17 5.33 6.13
N THR A 20 -12.34 5.67 6.65
CA THR A 20 -13.26 4.74 7.31
C THR A 20 -14.59 4.74 6.56
N ALA A 21 -15.19 3.57 6.40
CA ALA A 21 -16.52 3.40 5.82
C ALA A 21 -17.26 2.28 6.54
N LEU A 22 -18.59 2.39 6.63
CA LEU A 22 -19.46 1.29 7.05
C LEU A 22 -19.80 0.46 5.82
N VAL A 23 -19.61 -0.85 5.92
CA VAL A 23 -19.86 -1.80 4.83
C VAL A 23 -20.81 -2.90 5.31
N PRO A 24 -21.72 -3.40 4.44
CA PRO A 24 -22.66 -4.45 4.78
C PRO A 24 -21.99 -5.85 4.73
N TYR A 25 -20.78 -5.97 5.27
CA TYR A 25 -19.99 -7.20 5.30
C TYR A 25 -19.50 -7.48 6.71
N SER A 26 -19.37 -8.77 7.05
CA SER A 26 -18.81 -9.16 8.35
C SER A 26 -17.31 -8.86 8.43
N ALA A 27 -16.79 -8.78 9.65
CA ALA A 27 -15.35 -8.60 9.87
C ALA A 27 -14.51 -9.74 9.23
N GLU A 28 -15.03 -10.96 9.26
CA GLU A 28 -14.37 -12.13 8.65
C GLU A 28 -14.30 -12.00 7.12
N GLN A 29 -15.39 -11.58 6.46
CA GLN A 29 -15.40 -11.36 5.02
C GLN A 29 -14.41 -10.26 4.61
N MET A 30 -14.35 -9.18 5.38
CA MET A 30 -13.39 -8.10 5.14
C MET A 30 -11.94 -8.55 5.37
N TYR A 31 -11.70 -9.38 6.38
CA TYR A 31 -10.39 -9.96 6.63
C TYR A 31 -9.95 -10.87 5.47
N GLN A 32 -10.84 -11.76 5.00
CA GLN A 32 -10.57 -12.62 3.85
C GLN A 32 -10.26 -11.82 2.58
N LEU A 33 -11.02 -10.74 2.32
CA LEU A 33 -10.78 -9.85 1.19
C LEU A 33 -9.38 -9.23 1.23
N VAL A 34 -8.94 -8.73 2.39
CA VAL A 34 -7.61 -8.13 2.55
C VAL A 34 -6.52 -9.20 2.53
N ASN A 35 -6.79 -10.42 3.00
CA ASN A 35 -5.80 -11.49 2.99
C ASN A 35 -5.60 -12.11 1.60
N ASP A 36 -6.57 -11.95 0.68
CA ASP A 36 -6.45 -12.41 -0.71
C ASP A 36 -5.59 -11.48 -1.58
N VAL A 37 -4.29 -11.47 -1.29
CA VAL A 37 -3.31 -10.62 -1.98
C VAL A 37 -3.21 -10.93 -3.47
N GLN A 38 -3.40 -12.19 -3.87
CA GLN A 38 -3.26 -12.60 -5.28
C GLN A 38 -4.33 -11.96 -6.18
N SER A 39 -5.50 -11.68 -5.63
CA SER A 39 -6.60 -11.04 -6.37
C SER A 39 -6.46 -9.52 -6.47
N TYR A 40 -5.48 -8.90 -5.82
CA TYR A 40 -5.29 -7.43 -5.80
C TYR A 40 -5.30 -6.75 -7.19
N PRO A 41 -4.68 -7.32 -8.24
CA PRO A 41 -4.74 -6.73 -9.60
C PRO A 41 -6.15 -6.64 -10.18
N GLN A 42 -7.09 -7.45 -9.70
CA GLN A 42 -8.47 -7.48 -10.19
C GLN A 42 -9.33 -6.36 -9.61
N PHE A 43 -8.99 -5.86 -8.42
CA PHE A 43 -9.83 -4.91 -7.69
C PHE A 43 -9.15 -3.61 -7.28
N LEU A 44 -7.81 -3.57 -7.16
CA LEU A 44 -7.09 -2.34 -6.86
C LEU A 44 -6.79 -1.55 -8.15
N PRO A 45 -7.33 -0.33 -8.30
CA PRO A 45 -7.07 0.48 -9.49
C PRO A 45 -5.59 0.82 -9.59
N GLY A 46 -4.98 0.46 -10.72
CA GLY A 46 -3.56 0.67 -10.97
C GLY A 46 -2.66 -0.42 -10.39
N CYS A 47 -3.19 -1.47 -9.74
CA CYS A 47 -2.40 -2.67 -9.45
C CYS A 47 -2.31 -3.53 -10.71
N THR A 48 -1.11 -3.80 -11.19
CA THR A 48 -0.86 -4.61 -12.39
C THR A 48 -0.35 -6.01 -12.09
N GLY A 49 0.08 -6.25 -10.85
CA GLY A 49 0.56 -7.55 -10.40
C GLY A 49 0.66 -7.60 -8.87
N SER A 50 0.53 -8.79 -8.31
CA SER A 50 0.82 -9.05 -6.91
C SER A 50 1.42 -10.43 -6.73
N ARG A 51 2.29 -10.58 -5.73
CA ARG A 51 2.93 -11.85 -5.40
C ARG A 51 3.25 -11.95 -3.92
N ILE A 52 3.02 -13.12 -3.34
CA ILE A 52 3.42 -13.43 -1.97
C ILE A 52 4.91 -13.78 -1.99
N LEU A 53 5.68 -13.14 -1.12
CA LEU A 53 7.11 -13.40 -0.93
C LEU A 53 7.33 -14.40 0.21
N GLU A 54 6.59 -14.25 1.31
CA GLU A 54 6.63 -15.12 2.47
C GLU A 54 5.26 -15.15 3.15
N SER A 55 4.87 -16.30 3.68
CA SER A 55 3.64 -16.46 4.45
C SER A 55 3.90 -17.38 5.64
N THR A 56 3.56 -16.88 6.82
CA THR A 56 3.62 -17.59 8.09
C THR A 56 2.25 -17.50 8.78
N PRO A 57 1.95 -18.30 9.81
CA PRO A 57 0.64 -18.28 10.47
C PRO A 57 0.23 -16.93 11.07
N GLY A 58 1.17 -16.02 11.34
CA GLY A 58 0.90 -14.71 11.93
C GLY A 58 1.30 -13.51 11.08
N GLN A 59 1.98 -13.71 9.95
CA GLN A 59 2.52 -12.64 9.11
C GLN A 59 2.56 -13.05 7.65
N MET A 60 2.25 -12.11 6.76
CA MET A 60 2.37 -12.29 5.32
C MET A 60 3.08 -11.09 4.70
N THR A 61 4.09 -11.41 3.90
CA THR A 61 4.95 -10.46 3.22
C THR A 61 4.71 -10.59 1.71
N ALA A 62 4.29 -9.52 1.05
CA ALA A 62 3.95 -9.53 -0.36
C ALA A 62 4.47 -8.30 -1.11
N ALA A 63 4.72 -8.46 -2.41
CA ALA A 63 5.05 -7.37 -3.31
C ALA A 63 3.86 -7.07 -4.23
N VAL A 64 3.65 -5.78 -4.50
CA VAL A 64 2.57 -5.30 -5.37
C VAL A 64 3.14 -4.38 -6.44
N ASP A 65 2.84 -4.67 -7.69
CA ASP A 65 3.24 -3.87 -8.84
C ASP A 65 2.13 -2.86 -9.16
N VAL A 66 2.47 -1.57 -9.14
CA VAL A 66 1.55 -0.46 -9.31
C VAL A 66 1.93 0.34 -10.54
N SER A 67 0.96 0.56 -11.43
CA SER A 67 1.07 1.41 -12.62
C SER A 67 0.00 2.50 -12.58
N LYS A 68 0.44 3.77 -12.61
CA LYS A 68 -0.45 4.93 -12.65
C LYS A 68 0.14 6.02 -13.54
N ALA A 69 -0.66 6.54 -14.47
CA ALA A 69 -0.30 7.65 -15.35
C ALA A 69 1.07 7.49 -16.07
N GLY A 70 1.36 6.28 -16.57
CA GLY A 70 2.61 5.97 -17.28
C GLY A 70 3.81 5.64 -16.39
N ILE A 71 3.67 5.73 -15.06
CA ILE A 71 4.72 5.35 -14.10
C ILE A 71 4.40 3.97 -13.53
N SER A 72 5.36 3.05 -13.59
CA SER A 72 5.27 1.74 -12.96
C SER A 72 6.31 1.59 -11.83
N LYS A 73 5.87 1.09 -10.68
CA LYS A 73 6.69 0.86 -9.48
C LYS A 73 6.26 -0.41 -8.78
N THR A 74 7.23 -1.21 -8.33
CA THR A 74 6.99 -2.32 -7.41
C THR A 74 7.11 -1.81 -6.00
N LEU A 75 6.04 -1.98 -5.22
CA LEU A 75 6.03 -1.75 -3.79
C LEU A 75 6.51 -3.04 -3.12
N LEU A 76 7.61 -2.92 -2.38
CA LEU A 76 8.14 -3.97 -1.54
C LEU A 76 7.70 -3.73 -0.10
N PRO A 77 7.53 -4.80 0.70
CA PRO A 77 7.30 -4.66 2.13
C PRO A 77 8.45 -3.90 2.78
N ALA A 78 8.13 -3.00 3.71
CA ALA A 78 9.15 -2.35 4.51
C ALA A 78 9.76 -3.39 5.45
N THR A 79 11.00 -3.81 5.16
CA THR A 79 11.85 -4.47 6.15
C THR A 79 12.15 -3.45 7.24
N SER A 80 11.61 -3.71 8.43
CA SER A 80 11.91 -2.93 9.63
C SER A 80 13.34 -3.16 10.11
#